data_AF-I8AFI1-F1
#
_entry.id   AF-I8AFI1-F1
#
_cell.length_a   1.000
_cell.length_b   1.000
_cell.length_c   1.000
_cell.angle_alpha   90.00
_cell.angle_beta   90.00
_cell.angle_gamma   90.00
#
_symmetry.space_group_name_H-M   'P 1'
#
loop_
_entity.id
_entity.type
_entity.pdbx_description
1 polymer ?
#
loop_
_entity_poly.entity_id
_entity_poly.type
_entity_poly.pdbx_seq_one_letter_code
_entity_poly.pdbx_strand_id
1 'polypeptide(L)'
;MNSPSIVINIFLFKINSFENASAVNIGENYLSEWHNSDKKNQGFGQHSGDDSRFFGNEYVVDDRDAVDSPLTQSSYGRLPSLIDGV
;
A
#
# COMPACT_ATOMS: atom_id res chain seq x y z
N MET A 1 -31.90 22.75 10.08
CA MET A 1 -30.89 21.77 10.52
C MET A 1 -29.55 22.29 10.03
N ASN A 2 -28.59 22.54 10.93
CA ASN A 2 -27.25 22.94 10.53
C ASN A 2 -26.57 21.73 9.89
N SER A 3 -26.12 21.86 8.65
CA SER A 3 -25.22 20.86 8.06
C SER A 3 -23.97 20.77 8.93
N PRO A 4 -23.44 19.57 9.22
CA PRO A 4 -22.16 19.45 9.90
C PRO A 4 -21.11 20.15 9.02
N SER A 5 -20.54 21.24 9.52
CA SER A 5 -19.49 21.98 8.82
C SER A 5 -18.14 21.57 9.37
N ILE A 6 -17.24 21.15 8.50
CA ILE A 6 -15.85 20.85 8.82
C ILE A 6 -15.01 22.00 8.27
N VAL A 7 -14.45 22.82 9.15
CA VAL A 7 -13.53 23.90 8.78
C VAL A 7 -12.13 23.46 9.18
N ILE A 8 -11.24 23.33 8.19
CA ILE A 8 -9.86 22.89 8.43
C ILE A 8 -8.93 23.92 7.82
N ASN A 9 -8.22 24.63 8.69
CA ASN A 9 -7.17 25.56 8.30
C ASN A 9 -5.84 24.83 8.35
N ILE A 10 -5.18 24.67 7.21
CA ILE A 10 -3.89 24.03 7.09
C ILE A 10 -2.88 25.07 6.63
N PHE A 11 -1.94 25.42 7.50
CA PHE A 11 -0.85 26.34 7.15
C PHE A 11 0.18 25.67 6.22
N LEU A 12 0.54 24.42 6.51
CA LEU A 12 1.37 23.61 5.64
C LEU A 12 1.04 22.13 5.86
N PHE A 13 0.80 21.40 4.79
CA PHE A 13 0.70 19.95 4.82
C PHE A 13 1.62 19.38 3.76
N LYS A 14 2.69 18.75 4.22
CA LYS A 14 3.73 18.19 3.37
C LYS A 14 3.81 16.70 3.61
N ILE A 15 3.51 15.95 2.55
CA ILE A 15 3.81 14.53 2.47
C ILE A 15 5.02 14.39 1.55
N ASN A 16 6.07 13.75 2.06
CA ASN A 16 7.27 13.50 1.28
C ASN A 16 7.15 12.26 0.40
N SER A 17 6.39 11.25 0.84
CA SER A 17 5.98 10.12 0.00
C SER A 17 4.76 9.42 0.60
N PHE A 18 3.93 8.89 -0.30
CA PHE A 18 2.97 7.84 -0.02
C PHE A 18 3.42 6.61 -0.78
N GLU A 19 3.54 5.50 -0.10
CA GLU A 19 3.85 4.23 -0.74
C GLU A 19 2.59 3.39 -0.90
N ASN A 20 2.76 2.19 -1.42
CA ASN A 20 1.65 1.28 -1.65
C ASN A 20 0.70 1.15 -0.46
N ALA A 21 -0.58 0.98 -0.78
CA ALA A 21 -1.66 0.95 0.19
C ALA A 21 -1.84 2.23 1.03
N SER A 22 -1.38 3.40 0.56
CA SER A 22 -1.54 4.65 1.29
C SER A 22 -2.75 5.48 0.85
N ALA A 23 -3.39 6.14 1.80
CA ALA A 23 -4.39 7.17 1.56
C ALA A 23 -4.28 8.27 2.62
N VAL A 24 -4.59 9.51 2.23
CA VAL A 24 -4.89 10.58 3.17
C VAL A 24 -6.25 11.15 2.87
N ASN A 25 -7.12 11.00 3.85
CA ASN A 25 -8.52 11.35 3.73
C ASN A 25 -8.91 12.25 4.92
N ILE A 26 -9.81 13.19 4.65
CA ILE A 26 -10.31 14.17 5.62
C ILE A 26 -11.84 14.21 5.49
N GLY A 27 -12.55 14.17 6.61
CA GLY A 27 -14.02 14.06 6.65
C GLY A 27 -14.51 12.61 6.80
N GLU A 28 -15.81 12.39 6.59
CA GLU A 28 -16.43 11.06 6.62
C GLU A 28 -16.01 10.25 5.38
N ASN A 29 -15.20 9.22 5.58
CA ASN A 29 -14.65 8.40 4.51
C ASN A 29 -14.89 6.92 4.79
N TYR A 30 -15.45 6.20 3.82
CA TYR A 30 -15.60 4.76 3.87
C TYR A 30 -14.68 4.12 2.83
N LEU A 31 -13.61 3.48 3.30
CA LEU A 31 -12.63 2.78 2.44
C LEU A 31 -12.85 1.27 2.56
N SER A 32 -13.86 0.76 1.87
CA SER A 32 -14.09 -0.69 1.76
C SER A 32 -13.24 -1.32 0.67
N GLU A 33 -12.94 -2.61 0.84
CA GLU A 33 -12.23 -3.43 -0.16
C GLU A 33 -10.84 -2.89 -0.54
N TRP A 34 -10.18 -2.20 0.39
CA TRP A 34 -8.79 -1.78 0.19
C TRP A 34 -7.85 -2.99 0.20
N HIS A 35 -7.28 -3.32 -0.95
CA HIS A 35 -6.33 -4.42 -1.10
C HIS A 35 -5.06 -3.91 -1.77
N ASN A 36 -3.93 -4.34 -1.23
CA ASN A 36 -2.63 -4.02 -1.79
C ASN A 36 -1.71 -5.21 -1.59
N SER A 37 -0.91 -5.49 -2.61
CA SER A 37 0.14 -6.47 -2.50
C SER A 37 1.33 -6.05 -3.34
N ASP A 38 2.51 -6.15 -2.73
CA ASP A 38 3.75 -5.79 -3.34
C ASP A 38 4.84 -6.74 -2.91
N LYS A 39 5.73 -7.05 -3.84
CA LYS A 39 7.09 -7.45 -3.51
C LYS A 39 8.04 -6.38 -4.00
N LYS A 40 9.00 -6.07 -3.15
CA LYS A 40 10.10 -5.15 -3.45
C LYS A 40 11.41 -5.87 -3.17
N ASN A 41 12.26 -5.91 -4.17
CA ASN A 41 13.62 -6.41 -4.06
C ASN A 41 14.58 -5.26 -4.38
N GLN A 42 14.89 -4.46 -3.36
CA GLN A 42 15.61 -3.19 -3.54
C GLN A 42 16.88 -3.20 -2.69
N GLY A 43 18.01 -2.87 -3.33
CA GLY A 43 19.31 -2.86 -2.66
C GLY A 43 19.53 -1.61 -1.82
N PHE A 44 18.99 -0.49 -2.29
CA PHE A 44 19.09 0.79 -1.58
C PHE A 44 17.81 1.22 -0.87
N GLY A 45 16.70 0.51 -1.08
CA GLY A 45 15.38 0.89 -0.55
C GLY A 45 14.80 2.16 -1.18
N GLN A 46 13.87 2.81 -0.47
CA GLN A 46 13.20 4.04 -0.90
C GLN A 46 13.62 5.21 -0.03
N HIS A 47 13.93 6.34 -0.67
CA HIS A 47 14.28 7.58 0.02
C HIS A 47 13.24 8.65 -0.30
N SER A 48 12.72 9.28 0.74
CA SER A 48 11.69 10.30 0.61
C SER A 48 11.83 11.30 1.74
N GLY A 49 11.87 12.58 1.39
CA GLY A 49 12.11 13.64 2.37
C GLY A 49 12.97 14.75 1.79
N ASP A 50 12.80 15.95 2.34
CA ASP A 50 13.74 17.05 2.11
C ASP A 50 15.14 16.66 2.58
N ASP A 51 16.15 17.08 1.82
CA ASP A 51 17.56 16.79 2.08
C ASP A 51 17.95 15.30 2.14
N SER A 52 17.21 14.44 1.42
CA SER A 52 17.63 13.04 1.19
C SER A 52 18.83 12.98 0.21
N ARG A 53 20.05 13.17 0.71
CA ARG A 53 21.30 13.13 -0.08
C ARG A 53 22.10 11.87 0.20
N PHE A 54 22.69 11.30 -0.85
CA PHE A 54 23.50 10.08 -0.77
C PHE A 54 24.82 10.23 -1.50
N PHE A 55 25.87 9.64 -0.93
CA PHE A 55 27.21 9.62 -1.51
C PHE A 55 27.87 8.26 -1.27
N GLY A 56 28.48 7.69 -2.31
CA GLY A 56 29.30 6.47 -2.20
C GLY A 56 28.51 5.18 -1.96
N ASN A 57 27.29 5.09 -2.51
CA ASN A 57 26.39 3.98 -2.26
C ASN A 57 26.58 2.84 -3.29
N GLU A 58 26.85 1.63 -2.81
CA GLU A 58 27.03 0.42 -3.64
C GLU A 58 26.10 -0.68 -3.11
N TYR A 59 25.33 -1.31 -4.00
CA TYR A 59 24.35 -2.32 -3.63
C TYR A 59 24.34 -3.48 -4.63
N VAL A 60 24.24 -4.68 -4.09
CA VAL A 60 23.99 -5.91 -4.84
C VAL A 60 22.73 -6.54 -4.27
N VAL A 61 21.82 -6.91 -5.15
CA VAL A 61 20.56 -7.54 -4.79
C VAL A 61 20.49 -8.87 -5.52
N ASP A 62 20.42 -9.95 -4.75
CA ASP A 62 20.38 -11.31 -5.26
C ASP A 62 19.12 -11.97 -4.70
N ASP A 63 18.11 -12.11 -5.54
CA ASP A 63 16.82 -12.71 -5.20
C ASP A 63 16.67 -13.99 -6.01
N ARG A 64 16.89 -15.11 -5.32
CA ARG A 64 16.93 -16.45 -5.91
C ARG A 64 15.74 -17.26 -5.43
N ASP A 65 14.54 -16.85 -5.81
CA ASP A 65 13.35 -17.68 -5.71
C ASP A 65 12.89 -18.16 -7.10
N ALA A 66 12.31 -19.37 -7.16
CA ALA A 66 11.79 -19.95 -8.39
C ALA A 66 10.36 -19.49 -8.71
N VAL A 67 9.63 -19.03 -7.69
CA VAL A 67 8.27 -18.48 -7.78
C VAL A 67 8.22 -17.23 -6.92
N ASP A 68 7.86 -16.13 -7.55
CA ASP A 68 7.76 -14.82 -6.93
C ASP A 68 6.29 -14.49 -6.61
N SER A 69 5.99 -14.18 -5.35
CA SER A 69 4.74 -13.55 -4.88
C SER A 69 3.45 -14.10 -5.52
N PRO A 70 3.12 -15.38 -5.29
CA PRO A 70 1.85 -15.92 -5.77
C PRO A 70 0.71 -15.33 -4.93
N LEU A 71 -0.03 -14.40 -5.52
CA LEU A 71 -1.15 -13.72 -4.86
C LEU A 71 -2.47 -14.29 -5.31
N THR A 72 -3.28 -14.71 -4.36
CA THR A 72 -4.66 -15.15 -4.60
C THR A 72 -5.60 -14.19 -3.90
N GLN A 73 -6.29 -13.35 -4.67
CA GLN A 73 -7.36 -12.49 -4.15
C GLN A 73 -8.72 -13.15 -4.47
N SER A 74 -9.36 -13.74 -3.47
CA SER A 74 -10.74 -14.25 -3.60
C SER A 74 -11.71 -13.24 -2.99
N SER A 75 -12.43 -12.51 -3.83
CA SER A 75 -13.48 -11.56 -3.41
C SER A 75 -14.86 -12.24 -3.25
N TYR A 76 -15.08 -13.42 -3.83
CA TYR A 76 -16.21 -14.31 -3.56
C TYR A 76 -15.84 -15.71 -4.07
N GLY A 77 -15.91 -16.73 -3.21
CA GLY A 77 -15.67 -18.10 -3.65
C GLY A 77 -15.45 -19.07 -2.51
N ARG A 78 -16.49 -19.34 -1.71
CA ARG A 78 -16.64 -20.73 -1.26
C ARG A 78 -16.64 -21.55 -2.53
N LEU A 79 -15.59 -22.32 -2.78
CA LEU A 79 -15.70 -23.44 -3.71
C LEU A 79 -16.95 -24.22 -3.24
N PRO A 80 -17.92 -24.54 -4.10
CA PRO A 80 -18.88 -25.56 -3.76
C PRO A 80 -18.06 -26.76 -3.31
N SER A 81 -18.31 -27.26 -2.10
CA SER A 81 -17.67 -28.47 -1.62
C SER A 81 -17.94 -29.55 -2.67
N LEU A 82 -16.91 -29.94 -3.42
CA LEU A 82 -16.96 -31.11 -4.30
C LEU A 82 -16.92 -32.41 -3.46
N ILE A 83 -17.70 -32.45 -2.38
CA ILE A 83 -17.90 -33.60 -1.49
C ILE A 83 -19.37 -33.63 -1.02
N ASP A 84 -20.30 -33.51 -1.97
CA ASP A 84 -21.68 -33.97 -1.82
C ASP A 84 -22.02 -34.86 -3.03
N GLY A 85 -21.20 -35.89 -3.23
CA GLY A 85 -21.27 -36.75 -4.42
C GLY A 85 -20.68 -38.16 -4.27
N VAL A 86 -20.44 -38.63 -3.03
CA VAL A 86 -20.30 -40.05 -2.67
C VAL A 86 -20.94 -40.26 -1.30
#